data_AF-A0A9E5KEM7-F1
#
_entry.id   AF-A0A9E5KEM7-F1
#
_cell.length_a   1.000
_cell.length_b   1.000
_cell.length_c   1.000
_cell.angle_alpha   90.00
_cell.angle_beta   90.00
_cell.angle_gamma   90.00
#
_symmetry.space_group_name_H-M   'P 1'
#
loop_
_entity.id
_entity.type
_entity.pdbx_description
1 polymer ?
#
loop_
_entity_poly.entity_id
_entity_poly.type
_entity_poly.pdbx_seq_one_letter_code
_entity_poly.pdbx_strand_id
1 'polypeptide(L)'
;MNRKTPIDRYALHERLFGCFTGEPKATTLRGGRTEALRLLDAYDPAGYGRGRNFLAGPVSKLSPYIRHGMISLVEVRDRLSQRFTDDPSRLEEFFRQLAWRDYFAKVLAWHGRGLEEAIEQPKHNVARDSRIPLD
;
A
#
# COMPACT_ATOMS: atom_id res chain seq x y z
N MET A 1 -26.27 -16.94 12.32
CA MET A 1 -25.85 -16.32 11.03
C MET A 1 -25.70 -14.82 11.26
N ASN A 2 -24.53 -14.39 11.76
CA ASN A 2 -24.31 -13.02 12.24
C ASN A 2 -23.88 -12.12 11.06
N ARG A 3 -24.84 -11.39 10.47
CA ARG A 3 -24.54 -10.36 9.47
C ARG A 3 -23.87 -9.22 10.20
N LYS A 4 -22.54 -9.07 10.05
CA LYS A 4 -21.84 -7.85 10.49
C LYS A 4 -22.59 -6.65 9.89
N THR A 5 -23.17 -5.82 10.74
CA THR A 5 -23.81 -4.57 10.36
C THR A 5 -22.82 -3.79 9.49
N PRO A 6 -23.21 -3.35 8.28
CA PRO A 6 -22.35 -2.47 7.49
C PRO A 6 -21.99 -1.27 8.38
N ILE A 7 -20.72 -0.86 8.36
CA ILE A 7 -20.30 0.40 9.00
C ILE A 7 -21.26 1.48 8.48
N ASP A 8 -22.06 2.03 9.39
CA ASP A 8 -23.04 3.05 9.04
C ASP A 8 -22.28 4.28 8.57
N ARG A 9 -22.35 4.54 7.25
CA ARG A 9 -21.65 5.65 6.61
C ARG A 9 -22.14 6.99 7.14
N TYR A 10 -23.40 7.08 7.57
CA TYR A 10 -23.94 8.28 8.19
C TYR A 10 -23.31 8.51 9.57
N ALA A 11 -23.15 7.44 10.36
CA ALA A 11 -22.45 7.55 11.65
C ALA A 11 -20.98 7.99 11.51
N LEU A 12 -20.31 7.61 10.42
CA LEU A 12 -18.94 8.05 10.14
C LEU A 12 -18.89 9.53 9.70
N HIS A 13 -19.86 9.95 8.89
CA HIS A 13 -20.01 11.34 8.46
C HIS A 13 -20.22 12.27 9.65
N GLU A 14 -21.18 11.96 10.53
CA GLU A 14 -21.45 12.74 11.74
C GLU A 14 -20.21 12.87 12.63
N ARG A 15 -19.48 11.77 12.83
CA ARG A 15 -18.28 11.76 13.69
C ARG A 15 -17.12 12.58 13.18
N LEU A 16 -17.06 12.81 11.87
CA LEU A 16 -15.95 13.49 11.23
C LEU A 16 -16.39 14.82 10.59
N PHE A 17 -17.61 15.26 10.89
CA PHE A 17 -18.12 16.55 10.47
C PHE A 17 -17.20 17.68 10.95
N GLY A 18 -16.84 18.59 10.05
CA GLY A 18 -15.88 19.67 10.33
C GLY A 18 -14.39 19.26 10.30
N CYS A 19 -14.06 17.97 10.20
CA CYS A 19 -12.67 17.51 10.04
C CYS A 19 -12.18 17.50 8.58
N PHE A 20 -13.07 17.75 7.62
CA PHE A 20 -12.75 17.80 6.20
C PHE A 20 -13.61 18.82 5.46
N THR A 21 -13.13 19.24 4.31
CA THR A 21 -13.84 20.13 3.38
C THR A 21 -14.38 19.33 2.19
N GLY A 22 -15.54 19.74 1.69
CA GLY A 22 -16.21 19.12 0.54
C GLY A 22 -17.12 17.94 0.89
N GLU A 23 -17.87 17.49 -0.12
CA GLU A 23 -18.87 16.42 0.04
C GLU A 23 -18.22 15.03 0.14
N PRO A 24 -18.77 14.12 0.98
CA PRO A 24 -18.28 12.74 1.07
C PRO A 24 -18.37 12.04 -0.28
N LYS A 25 -17.24 11.60 -0.83
CA LYS A 25 -17.18 10.86 -2.08
C LYS A 25 -16.94 9.38 -1.84
N ALA A 26 -17.89 8.54 -2.26
CA ALA A 26 -17.71 7.09 -2.22
C ALA A 26 -16.55 6.65 -3.12
N THR A 27 -15.69 5.78 -2.61
CA THR A 27 -14.62 5.18 -3.42
C THR A 27 -15.18 4.12 -4.36
N THR A 28 -14.62 4.05 -5.57
CA THR A 28 -14.90 2.97 -6.53
C THR A 28 -14.09 1.70 -6.21
N LEU A 29 -13.13 1.78 -5.28
CA LEU A 29 -12.32 0.65 -4.85
C LEU A 29 -13.20 -0.36 -4.10
N ARG A 30 -13.36 -1.54 -4.68
CA ARG A 30 -14.03 -2.67 -4.02
C ARG A 30 -13.10 -3.23 -2.94
N GLY A 31 -13.59 -3.33 -1.70
CA GLY A 31 -12.81 -3.91 -0.60
C GLY A 31 -12.92 -5.43 -0.53
N GLY A 32 -12.19 -6.02 0.42
CA GLY A 32 -12.31 -7.42 0.81
C GLY A 32 -11.34 -8.37 0.13
N ARG A 33 -11.18 -9.56 0.71
CA ARG A 33 -10.23 -10.59 0.27
C ARG A 33 -10.56 -11.15 -1.11
N THR A 34 -11.84 -11.30 -1.44
CA THR A 34 -12.26 -11.79 -2.76
C THR A 34 -11.75 -10.90 -3.89
N GLU A 35 -11.89 -9.58 -3.75
CA GLU A 35 -11.38 -8.64 -4.75
C GLU A 35 -9.84 -8.62 -4.79
N ALA A 36 -9.19 -8.74 -3.63
CA ALA A 36 -7.74 -8.84 -3.53
C ALA A 36 -7.19 -10.02 -4.34
N LEU A 37 -7.81 -11.20 -4.18
CA LEU A 37 -7.44 -12.41 -4.91
C LEU A 37 -7.71 -12.27 -6.41
N ARG A 38 -8.85 -11.67 -6.80
CA ARG A 38 -9.18 -11.39 -8.20
C ARG A 38 -8.13 -10.52 -8.87
N LEU A 39 -7.68 -9.45 -8.20
CA LEU A 39 -6.62 -8.58 -8.71
C LEU A 39 -5.28 -9.29 -8.78
N LEU A 40 -4.93 -10.08 -7.77
CA LEU A 40 -3.70 -10.87 -7.74
C LEU A 40 -3.65 -11.90 -8.88
N ASP A 41 -4.77 -12.57 -9.15
CA ASP A 41 -4.90 -13.55 -10.26
C ASP A 41 -4.86 -12.90 -11.64
N ALA A 42 -5.29 -11.64 -11.74
CA ALA A 42 -5.22 -10.90 -13.00
C ALA A 42 -3.85 -10.24 -13.23
N TYR A 43 -3.00 -10.14 -12.20
CA TYR A 43 -1.76 -9.37 -12.28
C TYR A 43 -0.68 -10.10 -13.07
N ASP A 44 0.01 -9.36 -13.97
CA ASP A 44 1.21 -9.79 -14.68
C ASP A 44 2.38 -8.82 -14.38
N PRO A 45 3.46 -9.29 -13.73
CA PRO A 45 4.60 -8.45 -13.37
C PRO A 45 5.60 -8.18 -14.52
N ALA A 46 5.47 -8.77 -15.72
CA ALA A 46 6.47 -8.61 -16.80
C ALA A 46 6.75 -7.18 -17.24
N GLY A 47 5.72 -6.32 -17.21
CA GLY A 47 5.88 -4.91 -17.55
C GLY A 47 6.36 -4.05 -16.38
N TYR A 48 6.43 -4.59 -15.17
CA TYR A 48 6.56 -3.81 -13.94
C TYR A 48 7.86 -2.99 -13.92
N GLY A 49 9.01 -3.63 -14.17
CA GLY A 49 10.31 -2.96 -14.14
C GLY A 49 10.40 -1.76 -15.09
N ARG A 50 9.91 -1.93 -16.33
CA ARG A 50 9.94 -0.88 -17.36
C ARG A 50 8.87 0.20 -17.12
N GLY A 51 7.73 -0.18 -16.56
CA GLY A 51 6.54 0.66 -16.56
C GLY A 51 6.18 1.31 -15.22
N ARG A 52 6.82 0.93 -14.11
CA ARG A 52 6.40 1.32 -12.74
C ARG A 52 6.38 2.83 -12.47
N ASN A 53 7.15 3.61 -13.22
CA ASN A 53 7.28 5.06 -13.03
C ASN A 53 6.26 5.88 -13.85
N PHE A 54 5.43 5.22 -14.67
CA PHE A 54 4.37 5.91 -15.42
C PHE A 54 3.09 5.95 -14.59
N LEU A 55 2.33 7.05 -14.70
CA LEU A 55 1.04 7.23 -14.02
C LEU A 55 0.05 6.11 -14.37
N ALA A 56 0.06 5.64 -15.62
CA ALA A 56 -0.73 4.52 -16.11
C ALA A 56 0.06 3.20 -16.17
N GLY A 57 1.14 3.09 -15.39
CA GLY A 57 2.02 1.93 -15.37
C GLY A 57 1.35 0.64 -14.89
N PRO A 58 1.95 -0.53 -15.19
CA PRO A 58 1.40 -1.85 -14.87
C PRO A 58 1.60 -2.22 -13.39
N VAL A 59 1.02 -1.43 -12.49
CA VAL A 59 1.05 -1.67 -11.04
C VAL A 59 -0.03 -2.67 -10.60
N SER A 60 0.24 -3.44 -9.56
CA SER A 60 -0.65 -4.52 -9.09
C SER A 60 -1.96 -4.03 -8.45
N LYS A 61 -1.99 -2.79 -7.96
CA LYS A 61 -3.11 -2.23 -7.17
C LYS A 61 -3.41 -3.03 -5.89
N LEU A 62 -2.46 -3.84 -5.41
CA LEU A 62 -2.65 -4.69 -4.23
C LEU A 62 -2.38 -3.99 -2.88
N SER A 63 -1.83 -2.77 -2.90
CA SER A 63 -1.41 -2.05 -1.70
C SER A 63 -2.49 -1.88 -0.61
N PRO A 64 -3.76 -1.52 -0.90
CA PRO A 64 -4.77 -1.41 0.15
C PRO A 64 -5.09 -2.77 0.77
N TYR A 65 -5.11 -3.84 -0.01
CA TYR A 65 -5.42 -5.19 0.47
C TYR A 65 -4.29 -5.76 1.33
N ILE A 66 -3.03 -5.50 0.95
CA ILE A 66 -1.85 -5.86 1.76
C ILE A 66 -1.85 -5.05 3.06
N ARG A 67 -2.11 -3.73 2.98
CA ARG A 67 -2.13 -2.84 4.16
C ARG A 67 -3.13 -3.28 5.22
N HIS A 68 -4.30 -3.71 4.79
CA HIS A 68 -5.39 -4.08 5.68
C HIS A 68 -5.48 -5.59 5.97
N GLY A 69 -4.47 -6.38 5.56
CA GLY A 69 -4.36 -7.80 5.92
C GLY A 69 -5.31 -8.73 5.16
N MET A 70 -5.89 -8.29 4.04
CA MET A 70 -6.76 -9.13 3.23
C MET A 70 -5.98 -10.22 2.50
N ILE A 71 -4.73 -9.95 2.12
CA ILE A 71 -3.74 -10.88 1.57
C ILE A 71 -2.37 -10.55 2.17
N SER A 72 -1.50 -11.55 2.35
CA SER A 72 -0.15 -11.35 2.91
C SER A 72 0.92 -11.18 1.83
N LEU A 73 2.09 -10.64 2.19
CA LEU A 73 3.23 -10.55 1.28
C LEU A 73 3.71 -11.94 0.82
N VAL A 74 3.72 -12.91 1.73
CA VAL A 74 4.09 -14.31 1.47
C VAL A 74 3.10 -14.95 0.49
N GLU A 75 1.80 -14.74 0.71
CA GLU A 75 0.75 -15.23 -0.19
C GLU A 75 0.90 -14.65 -1.61
N VAL A 76 1.18 -13.34 -1.73
CA VAL A 76 1.43 -12.71 -3.03
C VAL A 76 2.66 -13.31 -3.71
N ARG A 77 3.77 -13.45 -2.98
CA ARG A 77 5.01 -14.05 -3.49
C ARG A 77 4.74 -15.47 -4.00
N ASP A 78 4.20 -16.33 -3.15
CA ASP A 78 4.05 -17.76 -3.45
C ASP A 78 3.11 -17.97 -4.64
N ARG A 79 2.00 -17.24 -4.68
CA ARG A 79 1.02 -17.36 -5.76
C ARG A 79 1.58 -16.91 -7.11
N LEU A 80 2.37 -15.83 -7.14
CA LEU A 80 3.03 -15.38 -8.37
C LEU A 80 4.19 -16.29 -8.77
N SER A 81 4.98 -16.77 -7.81
CA SER A 81 6.05 -17.74 -8.05
C SER A 81 5.52 -19.03 -8.67
N GLN A 82 4.41 -19.58 -8.15
CA GLN A 82 3.77 -20.76 -8.73
C GLN A 82 3.28 -20.52 -10.16
N ARG A 83 2.70 -19.33 -10.42
CA ARG A 83 2.12 -19.00 -11.73
C ARG A 83 3.16 -18.70 -12.81
N PHE A 84 4.33 -18.19 -12.43
CA PHE A 84 5.41 -17.81 -13.35
C PHE A 84 6.68 -18.62 -13.08
N THR A 85 6.52 -19.91 -12.79
CA THR A 85 7.64 -20.82 -12.45
C THR A 85 8.70 -20.88 -13.55
N ASP A 86 8.28 -20.81 -14.83
CA ASP A 86 9.16 -20.90 -15.99
C ASP A 86 9.89 -19.59 -16.33
N ASP A 87 9.49 -18.47 -15.71
CA ASP A 87 10.11 -17.15 -15.91
C ASP A 87 10.25 -16.38 -14.58
N PRO A 88 11.16 -16.80 -13.67
CA PRO A 88 11.36 -16.11 -12.40
C PRO A 88 11.87 -14.67 -12.55
N SER A 89 12.58 -14.37 -13.65
CA SER A 89 13.13 -13.04 -13.93
C SER A 89 12.04 -11.96 -14.01
N ARG A 90 10.85 -12.34 -14.50
CA ARG A 90 9.63 -11.54 -14.52
C ARG A 90 9.25 -10.96 -13.16
N LEU A 91 9.53 -11.71 -12.09
CA LEU A 91 9.09 -11.41 -10.74
C LEU A 91 10.05 -10.46 -10.02
N GLU A 92 11.32 -10.38 -10.45
CA GLU A 92 12.40 -9.78 -9.67
C GLU A 92 12.11 -8.33 -9.26
N GLU A 93 11.77 -7.49 -10.23
CA GLU A 93 11.49 -6.06 -9.99
C GLU A 93 10.26 -5.83 -9.11
N PHE A 94 9.25 -6.70 -9.22
CA PHE A 94 8.05 -6.64 -8.39
C PHE A 94 8.32 -7.16 -6.97
N PHE A 95 9.04 -8.27 -6.83
CA PHE A 95 9.41 -8.84 -5.53
C PHE A 95 10.32 -7.91 -4.74
N ARG A 96 11.18 -7.13 -5.42
CA ARG A 96 11.95 -6.07 -4.77
C ARG A 96 11.06 -5.05 -4.05
N GLN A 97 9.88 -4.76 -4.58
CA GLN A 97 8.91 -3.87 -3.93
C GLN A 97 8.18 -4.51 -2.76
N LEU A 98 7.92 -5.82 -2.83
CA LEU A 98 7.42 -6.56 -1.67
C LEU A 98 8.46 -6.55 -0.54
N ALA A 99 9.74 -6.73 -0.88
CA ALA A 99 10.85 -6.61 0.07
C ALA A 99 10.94 -5.20 0.65
N TRP A 100 10.79 -4.13 -0.16
CA TRP A 100 10.73 -2.76 0.36
C TRP A 100 9.57 -2.56 1.34
N ARG A 101 8.39 -3.11 1.03
CA ARG A 101 7.23 -3.03 1.94
C ARG A 101 7.50 -3.72 3.27
N ASP A 102 8.13 -4.89 3.24
CA ASP A 102 8.53 -5.64 4.44
C ASP A 102 9.61 -4.90 5.24
N TYR A 103 10.62 -4.38 4.56
CA TYR A 103 11.68 -3.55 5.16
C TYR A 103 11.08 -2.38 5.95
N PHE A 104 10.22 -1.55 5.34
CA PHE A 104 9.63 -0.41 6.05
C PHE A 104 8.69 -0.82 7.18
N ALA A 105 8.01 -1.97 7.07
CA ALA A 105 7.23 -2.50 8.19
C ALA A 105 8.15 -2.87 9.38
N LYS A 106 9.30 -3.47 9.10
CA LYS A 106 10.32 -3.79 10.11
C LYS A 106 10.97 -2.54 10.70
N VAL A 107 11.29 -1.53 9.89
CA VAL A 107 11.80 -0.24 10.36
C VAL A 107 10.81 0.41 11.33
N LEU A 108 9.52 0.44 10.98
CA LEU A 108 8.48 0.95 11.88
C LEU A 108 8.39 0.14 13.18
N ALA A 109 8.42 -1.19 13.10
CA ALA A 109 8.39 -2.05 14.27
C ALA A 109 9.61 -1.88 15.18
N TRP A 110 10.79 -1.67 14.58
CA TRP A 110 12.06 -1.51 15.30
C TRP A 110 12.15 -0.14 15.98
N HIS A 111 11.86 0.93 15.24
CA HIS A 111 12.07 2.30 15.73
C HIS A 111 10.86 2.87 16.47
N GLY A 112 9.63 2.44 16.14
CA GLY A 112 8.40 2.97 16.73
C GLY A 112 8.36 4.50 16.66
N ARG A 113 8.19 5.16 17.82
CA ARG A 113 8.20 6.63 17.93
C ARG A 113 9.56 7.27 17.65
N GLY A 114 10.66 6.51 17.63
CA GLY A 114 11.97 7.05 17.21
C GLY A 114 11.99 7.56 15.76
N LEU A 115 10.96 7.23 14.96
CA LEU A 115 10.74 7.82 13.62
C LEU A 115 10.23 9.26 13.65
N GLU A 116 9.81 9.77 14.81
CA GLU A 116 9.46 11.19 15.00
C GLU A 116 10.71 12.08 14.97
N GLU A 117 11.88 11.49 15.20
CA GLU A 117 13.18 12.16 15.18
C GLU A 117 14.03 11.72 13.99
N ALA A 118 15.08 12.50 13.69
CA ALA A 118 16.02 12.15 12.65
C ALA A 118 16.86 10.92 13.04
N ILE A 119 16.63 9.79 12.38
CA ILE A 119 17.40 8.55 12.61
C ILE A 119 18.86 8.68 12.16
N GLU A 120 19.11 9.48 11.12
CA GLU A 120 20.45 9.74 10.58
C GLU A 120 20.74 11.24 10.54
N GLN A 121 22.03 11.58 10.67
CA GLN A 121 22.49 12.94 10.46
C GLN A 121 22.21 13.38 9.00
N PRO A 122 21.85 14.65 8.78
CA PRO A 122 21.63 15.17 7.43
C PRO A 122 22.88 15.00 6.56
N LYS A 123 22.71 14.47 5.35
CA LYS A 123 23.80 14.31 4.36
C LYS A 123 24.26 15.65 3.76
N HIS A 124 23.42 16.66 3.84
CA HIS A 124 23.70 18.02 3.40
C HIS A 124 23.31 18.99 4.50
N ASN A 125 24.10 20.05 4.65
CA ASN A 125 23.83 21.09 5.64
C ASN A 125 22.68 21.98 5.15
N VAL A 126 21.44 21.51 5.36
CA VAL A 126 20.21 22.23 5.04
C VAL A 126 19.53 22.56 6.35
N ALA A 127 19.20 23.84 6.56
CA ALA A 127 18.38 24.25 7.69
C ALA A 127 17.01 23.54 7.60
N ARG A 128 16.70 22.69 8.58
CA ARG A 128 15.42 21.99 8.65
C ARG A 128 14.49 22.78 9.56
N ASP A 129 13.34 23.15 9.01
CA ASP A 129 12.23 23.70 9.78
C ASP A 129 11.11 22.67 9.81
N SER A 130 10.45 22.51 10.96
CA SER A 130 9.27 21.66 11.11
C SER A 130 8.00 22.33 10.59
N ARG A 131 8.07 23.63 10.25
CA ARG A 131 6.98 24.35 9.60
C ARG A 131 6.81 23.87 8.16
N ILE A 132 5.58 23.47 7.83
CA ILE A 132 5.16 23.26 6.43
C ILE A 132 5.18 24.63 5.75
N PRO A 133 5.89 24.81 4.62
CA PRO A 133 5.85 26.06 3.86
C PRO A 133 4.39 26.37 3.47
N LEU A 134 3.96 27.61 3.74
CA LEU A 134 2.59 28.08 3.49
C LEU A 134 2.51 28.99 2.25
N ASP A 135 3.57 29.02 1.44
CA ASP A 135 3.66 29.80 0.21
C ASP A 135 2.97 29.13 -0.98
#